data_AF-A0A7V5Q9Q4-F1
#
_entry.id   AF-A0A7V5Q9Q4-F1
#
_cell.length_a   1.000
_cell.length_b   1.000
_cell.length_c   1.000
_cell.angle_alpha   90.00
_cell.angle_beta   90.00
_cell.angle_gamma   90.00
#
_symmetry.space_group_name_H-M   'P 1'
#
loop_
_entity.id
_entity.type
_entity.pdbx_description
1 polymer ?
#
loop_
_entity_poly.entity_id
_entity_poly.type
_entity_poly.pdbx_seq_one_letter_code
_entity_poly.pdbx_strand_id
1 'polypeptide(L)'
;MSVIVYEAKMRDSNAPKREEPEPSASILARRHFNGPVFLSAGFRPFFWSAGLWAVISMGIWLLVLNEYIPAPGIFDAVGWHAHEMLFGFASAAMAGFLLTAVPNWTGRLPVRGAALGGLAGIWLAGRMAILFGSYLGAALAGVIDLAFLAVFFVFIMREIIIGKNWRNLPIAVVLFVFLNANLMMHLENAGIVEADGAGWRLGIVTIIMLMSL
;
A
#
# COMPACT_ATOMS: atom_id res chain seq x y z
N MET A 1 40.89 44.00 -22.42
CA MET A 1 39.75 43.31 -21.79
C MET A 1 40.06 41.84 -21.48
N SER A 2 41.25 41.53 -20.95
CA SER A 2 41.68 40.14 -20.67
C SER A 2 42.24 39.97 -19.24
N VAL A 3 42.86 41.01 -18.68
CA VAL A 3 43.42 40.99 -17.32
C VAL A 3 42.34 41.00 -16.22
N ILE A 4 41.26 41.77 -16.40
CA ILE A 4 40.18 41.89 -15.39
C ILE A 4 39.40 40.58 -15.21
N VAL A 5 39.23 39.80 -16.29
CA VAL A 5 38.54 38.50 -16.23
C VAL A 5 39.42 37.44 -15.54
N TYR A 6 40.74 37.53 -15.71
CA TYR A 6 41.69 36.61 -15.08
C TYR A 6 41.77 36.82 -13.57
N GLU A 7 41.80 38.08 -13.11
CA GLU A 7 41.81 38.39 -11.68
C GLU A 7 40.48 38.04 -10.99
N ALA A 8 39.34 38.21 -11.66
CA ALA A 8 38.05 37.81 -11.12
C ALA A 8 37.95 36.30 -10.87
N LYS A 9 38.58 35.46 -11.71
CA LYS A 9 38.58 34.00 -11.58
C LYS A 9 39.56 33.49 -10.51
N MET A 10 40.68 34.19 -10.32
CA MET A 10 41.66 33.88 -9.25
C MET A 10 41.15 34.28 -7.85
N ARG A 11 40.29 35.31 -7.75
CA ARG A 11 39.72 35.74 -6.47
C ARG A 11 38.71 34.74 -5.89
N ASP A 12 38.08 33.93 -6.75
CA ASP A 12 37.13 32.89 -6.37
C ASP A 12 37.82 31.55 -6.02
N SER A 13 39.06 31.31 -6.50
CA SER A 13 39.80 30.08 -6.17
C SER A 13 40.37 30.07 -4.75
N ASN A 14 40.40 31.23 -4.08
CA ASN A 14 40.86 31.41 -2.70
C ASN A 14 39.70 31.64 -1.72
N ALA A 15 38.45 31.51 -2.18
CA ALA A 15 37.31 31.43 -1.27
C ALA A 15 37.48 30.17 -0.40
N PRO A 16 37.30 30.26 0.93
CA PRO A 16 37.30 29.07 1.76
C PRO A 16 36.28 28.09 1.18
N LYS A 17 36.72 26.86 0.87
CA LYS A 17 35.81 25.79 0.47
C LYS A 17 34.70 25.78 1.51
N ARG A 18 33.46 26.05 1.09
CA ARG A 18 32.31 25.92 2.01
C ARG A 18 32.39 24.51 2.56
N GLU A 19 32.66 24.37 3.85
CA GLU A 19 32.51 23.09 4.53
C GLU A 19 31.06 22.69 4.32
N GLU A 20 30.85 21.71 3.44
CA GLU A 20 29.53 21.12 3.30
C GLU A 20 29.17 20.57 4.68
N PRO A 21 28.03 20.99 5.27
CA PRO A 21 27.67 20.54 6.59
C PRO A 21 27.64 19.02 6.61
N GLU A 22 28.30 18.42 7.62
CA GLU A 22 28.33 16.97 7.74
C GLU A 22 26.90 16.40 7.62
N PRO A 23 26.69 15.37 6.79
CA PRO A 23 25.36 14.79 6.62
C PRO A 23 24.80 14.40 7.98
N SER A 24 23.63 14.92 8.33
CA SER A 24 23.01 14.61 9.62
C SER A 24 22.92 13.10 9.85
N ALA A 25 22.99 12.65 11.10
CA ALA A 25 22.91 11.23 11.46
C ALA A 25 21.69 10.52 10.83
N SER A 26 20.59 11.25 10.59
CA SER A 26 19.40 10.76 9.89
C SER A 26 19.64 10.42 8.41
N ILE A 27 20.50 11.17 7.72
CA ILE A 27 20.91 10.93 6.32
C ILE A 27 21.82 9.70 6.24
N LEU A 28 22.77 9.58 7.17
CA LEU A 28 23.65 8.42 7.27
C LEU A 28 22.85 7.14 7.56
N ALA A 29 21.89 7.20 8.50
CA ALA A 29 21.01 6.08 8.80
C ALA A 29 20.13 5.66 7.60
N ARG A 30 19.71 6.59 6.73
CA ARG A 30 18.95 6.27 5.51
C ARG A 30 19.79 5.52 4.46
N ARG A 31 21.11 5.73 4.43
CA ARG A 31 22.06 5.14 3.46
C ARG A 31 22.43 3.69 3.79
N HIS A 32 22.44 3.28 5.06
CA HIS A 32 22.94 1.97 5.49
C HIS A 32 21.80 0.96 5.76
N PHE A 33 21.09 0.50 4.72
CA PHE A 33 20.20 -0.66 4.82
C PHE A 33 20.90 -1.91 4.26
N ASN A 34 21.21 -2.88 5.13
CA ASN A 34 21.93 -4.12 4.79
C ASN A 34 20.99 -5.34 4.53
N GLY A 35 19.70 -5.11 4.27
CA GLY A 35 18.73 -6.18 4.00
C GLY A 35 18.45 -6.40 2.51
N PRO A 36 17.56 -7.36 2.16
CA PRO A 36 17.20 -7.62 0.78
C PRO A 36 16.70 -6.37 0.05
N VAL A 37 17.22 -6.13 -1.15
CA VAL A 37 16.91 -4.95 -1.99
C VAL A 37 15.40 -4.82 -2.22
N PHE A 38 14.69 -5.95 -2.36
CA PHE A 38 13.23 -5.95 -2.53
C PHE A 38 12.49 -5.36 -1.32
N LEU A 39 13.02 -5.49 -0.10
CA LEU A 39 12.41 -4.98 1.13
C LEU A 39 13.02 -3.65 1.60
N SER A 40 13.75 -2.95 0.74
CA SER A 40 14.40 -1.68 1.11
C SER A 40 13.47 -0.46 1.00
N ALA A 41 12.29 -0.59 0.39
CA ALA A 41 11.33 0.49 0.24
C ALA A 41 9.92 -0.07 0.02
N GLY A 42 8.91 0.53 0.65
CA GLY A 42 7.53 0.03 0.63
C GLY A 42 6.93 -0.12 -0.76
N PHE A 43 7.23 0.80 -1.68
CA PHE A 43 6.73 0.73 -3.06
C PHE A 43 7.18 -0.53 -3.81
N ARG A 44 8.35 -1.12 -3.47
CA ARG A 44 8.93 -2.23 -4.21
C ARG A 44 8.09 -3.51 -4.12
N PRO A 45 7.83 -4.08 -2.94
CA PRO A 45 7.01 -5.27 -2.85
C PRO A 45 5.57 -4.98 -3.27
N PHE A 46 5.02 -3.84 -2.86
CA PHE A 46 3.59 -3.59 -3.05
C PHE A 46 3.20 -3.22 -4.49
N PHE A 47 3.97 -2.39 -5.22
CA PHE A 47 3.66 -2.16 -6.64
C PHE A 47 3.94 -3.37 -7.51
N TRP A 48 4.98 -4.15 -7.19
CA TRP A 48 5.24 -5.40 -7.89
C TRP A 48 4.10 -6.40 -7.66
N SER A 49 3.67 -6.59 -6.41
CA SER A 49 2.53 -7.41 -6.05
C SER A 49 1.22 -6.92 -6.67
N ALA A 50 0.99 -5.60 -6.73
CA ALA A 50 -0.20 -5.05 -7.38
C ALA A 50 -0.23 -5.43 -8.87
N GLY A 51 0.86 -5.19 -9.60
CA GLY A 51 0.95 -5.54 -11.02
C GLY A 51 0.79 -7.04 -11.26
N LEU A 52 1.51 -7.87 -10.49
CA LEU A 52 1.41 -9.32 -10.61
C LEU A 52 -0.02 -9.82 -10.33
N TRP A 53 -0.63 -9.33 -9.26
CA TRP A 53 -1.94 -9.77 -8.84
C TRP A 53 -3.05 -9.33 -9.79
N ALA A 54 -2.93 -8.13 -10.38
CA ALA A 54 -3.84 -7.70 -11.44
C ALA A 54 -3.81 -8.66 -12.63
N VAL A 55 -2.61 -9.05 -13.10
CA VAL A 55 -2.47 -10.01 -14.22
C VAL A 55 -3.08 -11.36 -13.86
N ILE A 56 -2.75 -11.90 -12.67
CA ILE A 56 -3.29 -13.19 -12.21
C ILE A 56 -4.81 -13.13 -12.09
N SER A 57 -5.33 -12.13 -11.39
CA SER A 57 -6.77 -12.01 -11.12
C SER A 57 -7.57 -11.79 -12.39
N MET A 58 -7.08 -10.97 -13.32
CA MET A 58 -7.72 -10.78 -14.62
C MET A 58 -7.66 -12.04 -15.47
N GLY A 59 -6.55 -12.79 -15.44
CA GLY A 59 -6.45 -14.07 -16.13
C GLY A 59 -7.48 -15.08 -15.62
N ILE A 60 -7.58 -15.24 -14.29
CA ILE A 60 -8.60 -16.08 -13.65
C ILE A 60 -10.00 -15.59 -14.02
N TRP A 61 -10.23 -14.28 -13.95
CA TRP A 61 -11.53 -13.70 -14.25
C TRP A 61 -11.99 -13.96 -15.68
N LEU A 62 -11.09 -13.85 -16.66
CA LEU A 62 -11.40 -14.17 -18.06
C LEU A 62 -11.77 -15.64 -18.23
N LEU A 63 -11.12 -16.56 -17.50
CA LEU A 63 -11.48 -17.98 -17.53
C LEU A 63 -12.87 -18.22 -16.92
N VAL A 64 -13.18 -17.55 -15.81
CA VAL A 64 -14.51 -17.62 -15.16
C VAL A 64 -15.60 -17.05 -16.07
N LEU A 65 -15.36 -15.90 -16.70
CA LEU A 65 -16.30 -15.25 -17.62
C LEU A 65 -16.63 -16.09 -18.85
N ASN A 66 -15.67 -16.88 -19.33
CA ASN A 66 -15.87 -17.80 -20.46
C ASN A 66 -16.32 -19.20 -19.99
N GLU A 67 -16.70 -19.35 -18.72
CA GLU A 67 -17.19 -20.59 -18.11
C GLU A 67 -16.20 -21.77 -18.17
N TYR A 68 -14.90 -21.51 -18.38
CA TYR A 68 -13.86 -22.54 -18.38
C TYR A 68 -13.60 -23.10 -16.97
N ILE A 69 -13.77 -22.27 -15.94
CA ILE A 69 -13.65 -22.63 -14.53
C ILE A 69 -14.75 -21.93 -13.72
N PRO A 70 -15.19 -22.49 -12.58
CA PRO A 70 -16.10 -21.79 -11.67
C PRO A 70 -15.38 -20.63 -10.95
N ALA A 71 -16.16 -19.71 -10.39
CA ALA A 71 -15.64 -18.64 -9.54
C ALA A 71 -14.83 -19.23 -8.36
N PRO A 72 -13.60 -18.75 -8.10
CA PRO A 72 -12.81 -19.25 -6.97
C PRO A 72 -13.37 -18.81 -5.62
N GLY A 73 -13.11 -19.61 -4.60
CA GLY A 73 -13.29 -19.19 -3.21
C GLY A 73 -14.74 -19.15 -2.77
N ILE A 74 -15.14 -18.02 -2.18
CA ILE A 74 -16.38 -17.87 -1.41
C ILE A 74 -17.38 -16.91 -2.04
N PHE A 75 -16.94 -16.10 -2.99
CA PHE A 75 -17.78 -15.10 -3.67
C PHE A 75 -18.33 -15.67 -4.97
N ASP A 76 -19.42 -15.10 -5.46
CA ASP A 76 -19.86 -15.33 -6.83
C ASP A 76 -18.85 -14.74 -7.83
N ALA A 77 -19.06 -15.01 -9.12
CA ALA A 77 -18.14 -14.59 -10.18
C ALA A 77 -17.83 -13.08 -10.11
N VAL A 78 -18.87 -12.25 -10.19
CA VAL A 78 -18.72 -10.79 -10.23
C VAL A 78 -18.18 -10.25 -8.91
N GLY A 79 -18.66 -10.76 -7.77
CA GLY A 79 -18.18 -10.38 -6.46
C GLY A 79 -16.71 -10.71 -6.24
N TRP A 80 -16.25 -11.88 -6.69
CA TRP A 80 -14.85 -12.27 -6.63
C TRP A 80 -13.96 -11.31 -7.41
N HIS A 81 -14.34 -10.99 -8.65
CA HIS A 81 -13.61 -10.03 -9.47
C HIS A 81 -13.56 -8.64 -8.82
N ALA A 82 -14.70 -8.14 -8.37
CA ALA A 82 -14.79 -6.83 -7.71
C ALA A 82 -13.91 -6.78 -6.45
N HIS A 83 -13.98 -7.84 -5.63
CA HIS A 83 -13.17 -7.99 -4.43
C HIS A 83 -11.67 -7.95 -4.74
N GLU A 84 -11.21 -8.74 -5.71
CA GLU A 84 -9.78 -8.83 -6.05
C GLU A 84 -9.24 -7.58 -6.75
N MET A 85 -10.07 -6.82 -7.47
CA MET A 85 -9.66 -5.53 -8.03
C MET A 85 -9.55 -4.45 -6.95
N LEU A 86 -10.50 -4.41 -6.01
CA LEU A 86 -10.52 -3.41 -4.93
C LEU A 86 -9.52 -3.79 -3.82
N PHE A 87 -9.78 -4.88 -3.11
CA PHE A 87 -9.03 -5.24 -1.91
C PHE A 87 -7.80 -6.06 -2.20
N GLY A 88 -7.69 -6.66 -3.39
CA GLY A 88 -6.49 -7.26 -3.95
C GLY A 88 -5.51 -6.23 -4.49
N PHE A 89 -5.77 -5.81 -5.71
CA PHE A 89 -4.94 -4.91 -6.49
C PHE A 89 -4.85 -3.50 -5.87
N ALA A 90 -5.98 -2.83 -5.65
CA ALA A 90 -5.94 -1.43 -5.24
C ALA A 90 -5.38 -1.24 -3.83
N SER A 91 -5.59 -2.18 -2.91
CA SER A 91 -4.97 -2.15 -1.57
C SER A 91 -3.44 -2.26 -1.64
N ALA A 92 -2.89 -3.08 -2.54
CA ALA A 92 -1.45 -3.19 -2.75
C ALA A 92 -0.90 -1.89 -3.33
N ALA A 93 -1.55 -1.34 -4.36
CA ALA A 93 -1.14 -0.05 -4.94
C ALA A 93 -1.18 1.08 -3.89
N MET A 94 -2.25 1.13 -3.10
CA MET A 94 -2.43 2.08 -2.00
C MET A 94 -1.31 1.96 -0.96
N ALA A 95 -0.96 0.74 -0.56
CA ALA A 95 0.13 0.52 0.38
C ALA A 95 1.49 0.94 -0.19
N GLY A 96 1.77 0.64 -1.45
CA GLY A 96 3.00 1.07 -2.13
C GLY A 96 3.16 2.60 -2.14
N PHE A 97 2.07 3.31 -2.41
CA PHE A 97 2.02 4.77 -2.34
C PHE A 97 2.20 5.29 -0.92
N LEU A 98 1.36 4.85 0.02
CA LEU A 98 1.33 5.39 1.39
C LEU A 98 2.60 5.09 2.19
N LEU A 99 3.21 3.91 2.00
CA LEU A 99 4.50 3.59 2.64
C LEU A 99 5.66 4.45 2.13
N THR A 100 5.49 5.10 0.98
CA THR A 100 6.45 6.07 0.44
C THR A 100 6.11 7.49 0.89
N ALA A 101 4.83 7.81 0.96
CA ALA A 101 4.34 9.15 1.26
C ALA A 101 4.42 9.49 2.76
N VAL A 102 3.98 8.57 3.64
CA VAL A 102 3.92 8.81 5.09
C VAL A 102 5.27 9.20 5.71
N PRO A 103 6.39 8.50 5.44
CA PRO A 103 7.70 8.90 5.98
C PRO A 103 8.13 10.31 5.59
N ASN A 104 7.71 10.78 4.41
CA ASN A 104 8.06 12.12 3.94
C ASN A 104 7.32 13.22 4.73
N TRP A 105 6.08 12.95 5.16
CA TRP A 105 5.27 13.96 5.87
C TRP A 105 5.42 13.87 7.38
N THR A 106 5.75 12.69 7.93
CA THR A 106 5.99 12.52 9.37
C THR A 106 7.46 12.74 9.75
N GLY A 107 8.37 12.79 8.77
CA GLY A 107 9.82 12.91 9.01
C GLY A 107 10.47 11.64 9.57
N ARG A 108 9.71 10.55 9.70
CA ARG A 108 10.16 9.30 10.32
C ARG A 108 10.87 8.40 9.31
N LEU A 109 11.55 7.38 9.84
CA LEU A 109 12.23 6.42 8.99
C LEU A 109 11.21 5.57 8.22
N PRO A 110 11.45 5.31 6.92
CA PRO A 110 10.58 4.45 6.13
C PRO A 110 10.59 3.02 6.65
N VAL A 111 9.46 2.32 6.50
CA VAL A 111 9.35 0.89 6.82
C VAL A 111 10.19 0.08 5.84
N ARG A 112 11.06 -0.78 6.36
CA ARG A 112 11.99 -1.60 5.59
C ARG A 112 12.21 -2.96 6.27
N GLY A 113 12.78 -3.91 5.54
CA GLY A 113 13.20 -5.21 6.07
C GLY A 113 12.03 -6.08 6.54
N ALA A 114 12.19 -6.74 7.69
CA ALA A 114 11.25 -7.75 8.19
C ALA A 114 9.83 -7.20 8.40
N ALA A 115 9.67 -5.97 8.89
CA ALA A 115 8.35 -5.36 9.08
C ALA A 115 7.61 -5.19 7.73
N LEU A 116 8.33 -4.79 6.68
CA LEU A 116 7.77 -4.68 5.34
C LEU A 116 7.44 -6.05 4.75
N GLY A 117 8.31 -7.04 4.97
CA GLY A 117 8.07 -8.42 4.58
C GLY A 117 6.83 -9.02 5.26
N GLY A 118 6.64 -8.73 6.54
CA GLY A 118 5.45 -9.15 7.30
C GLY A 118 4.16 -8.55 6.72
N LEU A 119 4.13 -7.25 6.44
CA LEU A 119 2.98 -6.60 5.81
C LEU A 119 2.64 -7.21 4.45
N ALA A 120 3.65 -7.42 3.59
CA ALA A 120 3.47 -8.06 2.30
C ALA A 120 3.01 -9.52 2.43
N GLY A 121 3.50 -10.25 3.43
CA GLY A 121 3.09 -11.61 3.75
C GLY A 121 1.64 -11.71 4.19
N ILE A 122 1.17 -10.80 5.06
CA ILE A 122 -0.25 -10.75 5.47
C ILE A 122 -1.14 -10.44 4.27
N TRP A 123 -0.75 -9.48 3.42
CA TRP A 123 -1.48 -9.20 2.19
C TRP A 123 -1.59 -10.44 1.29
N LEU A 124 -0.48 -11.14 1.07
CA LEU A 124 -0.45 -12.35 0.24
C LEU A 124 -1.29 -13.47 0.85
N ALA A 125 -1.27 -13.62 2.18
CA ALA A 125 -2.09 -14.59 2.89
C ALA A 125 -3.59 -14.33 2.66
N GLY A 126 -4.03 -13.07 2.70
CA GLY A 126 -5.40 -12.68 2.36
C GLY A 126 -5.78 -13.13 0.95
N ARG A 127 -4.93 -12.84 -0.03
CA ARG A 127 -5.13 -13.26 -1.43
C ARG A 127 -5.26 -14.77 -1.60
N MET A 128 -4.41 -15.54 -0.94
CA MET A 128 -4.51 -17.00 -0.95
C MET A 128 -5.79 -17.47 -0.24
N ALA A 129 -6.17 -16.82 0.86
CA ALA A 129 -7.39 -17.15 1.58
C ALA A 129 -8.66 -16.91 0.75
N ILE A 130 -8.69 -15.86 -0.09
CA ILE A 130 -9.80 -15.65 -1.02
C ILE A 130 -9.81 -16.67 -2.15
N LEU A 131 -8.65 -16.94 -2.78
CA LEU A 131 -8.57 -17.94 -3.86
C LEU A 131 -9.02 -19.33 -3.42
N PHE A 132 -8.61 -19.75 -2.22
CA PHE A 132 -8.87 -21.08 -1.67
C PHE A 132 -9.99 -21.07 -0.62
N GLY A 133 -10.79 -20.01 -0.56
CA GLY A 133 -11.77 -19.80 0.50
C GLY A 133 -12.85 -20.89 0.58
N SER A 134 -13.12 -21.60 -0.51
CA SER A 134 -14.00 -22.77 -0.54
C SER A 134 -13.51 -23.92 0.36
N TYR A 135 -12.20 -24.03 0.57
CA TYR A 135 -11.59 -25.02 1.47
C TYR A 135 -11.40 -24.50 2.89
N LEU A 136 -11.14 -23.20 3.07
CA LEU A 136 -10.92 -22.58 4.38
C LEU A 136 -12.22 -22.23 5.12
N GLY A 137 -13.31 -22.01 4.38
CA GLY A 137 -14.56 -21.46 4.89
C GLY A 137 -14.56 -19.93 4.90
N ALA A 138 -15.74 -19.35 4.66
CA ALA A 138 -15.93 -17.90 4.48
C ALA A 138 -15.46 -17.06 5.67
N ALA A 139 -15.75 -17.49 6.90
CA ALA A 139 -15.36 -16.73 8.09
C ALA A 139 -13.84 -16.62 8.25
N LEU A 140 -13.12 -17.74 8.12
CA LEU A 140 -11.66 -17.74 8.25
C LEU A 140 -11.00 -16.99 7.09
N ALA A 141 -11.49 -17.19 5.87
CA ALA A 141 -11.00 -16.46 4.70
C ALA A 141 -11.15 -14.93 4.87
N GLY A 142 -12.33 -14.47 5.32
CA GLY A 142 -12.58 -13.06 5.58
C GLY A 142 -11.70 -12.47 6.68
N VAL A 143 -11.46 -13.20 7.78
CA VAL A 143 -10.55 -12.74 8.85
C VAL A 143 -9.13 -12.55 8.33
N ILE A 144 -8.61 -13.51 7.56
CA ILE A 144 -7.25 -13.43 7.01
C ILE A 144 -7.16 -12.27 5.99
N ASP A 145 -8.19 -12.12 5.16
CA ASP A 145 -8.25 -11.06 4.15
C ASP A 145 -8.28 -9.63 4.76
N LEU A 146 -9.08 -9.44 5.81
CA LEU A 146 -9.20 -8.17 6.53
C LEU A 146 -7.94 -7.80 7.32
N ALA A 147 -7.14 -8.79 7.73
CA ALA A 147 -5.99 -8.59 8.60
C ALA A 147 -4.99 -7.59 8.02
N PHE A 148 -4.76 -7.61 6.70
CA PHE A 148 -3.84 -6.67 6.05
C PHE A 148 -4.31 -5.22 6.23
N LEU A 149 -5.54 -4.90 5.85
CA LEU A 149 -6.07 -3.55 5.93
C LEU A 149 -6.18 -3.07 7.37
N ALA A 150 -6.53 -3.96 8.31
CA ALA A 150 -6.58 -3.64 9.73
C ALA A 150 -5.20 -3.28 10.30
N VAL A 151 -4.18 -4.12 10.06
CA VAL A 151 -2.81 -3.84 10.50
C VAL A 151 -2.26 -2.59 9.83
N PHE A 152 -2.54 -2.41 8.54
CA PHE A 152 -2.08 -1.25 7.79
C PHE A 152 -2.73 0.05 8.26
N PHE A 153 -4.04 0.05 8.53
CA PHE A 153 -4.74 1.18 9.14
C PHE A 153 -4.12 1.56 10.49
N VAL A 154 -3.91 0.60 11.40
CA VAL A 154 -3.29 0.84 12.71
C VAL A 154 -1.90 1.43 12.55
N PHE A 155 -1.11 0.92 11.60
CA PHE A 155 0.21 1.44 11.27
C PHE A 155 0.16 2.92 10.84
N ILE A 156 -0.69 3.26 9.87
CA ILE A 156 -0.80 4.63 9.34
C ILE A 156 -1.32 5.59 10.40
N MET A 157 -2.34 5.18 11.16
CA MET A 157 -2.89 5.95 12.27
C MET A 157 -1.83 6.25 13.33
N ARG A 158 -1.04 5.24 13.72
CA ARG A 158 0.08 5.40 14.67
C ARG A 158 1.10 6.42 14.17
N GLU A 159 1.48 6.36 12.90
CA GLU A 159 2.45 7.29 12.31
C GLU A 159 1.92 8.73 12.27
N ILE A 160 0.64 8.93 12.00
CA ILE A 160 -0.03 10.24 12.05
C ILE A 160 -0.04 10.80 13.47
N ILE A 161 -0.45 9.99 14.46
CA ILE A 161 -0.56 10.41 15.86
C ILE A 161 0.83 10.77 16.43
N ILE A 162 1.82 9.89 16.25
CA ILE A 162 3.18 10.10 16.78
C ILE A 162 3.86 11.26 16.04
N GLY A 163 3.67 11.35 14.72
CA GLY A 163 4.16 12.46 13.91
C GLY A 163 3.39 13.77 14.10
N LYS A 164 2.31 13.77 14.91
CA LYS A 164 1.38 14.90 15.11
C LYS A 164 0.90 15.52 13.79
N ASN A 165 0.80 14.71 12.75
CA ASN A 165 0.52 15.14 11.38
C ASN A 165 -0.99 15.09 11.07
N TRP A 166 -1.76 15.87 11.83
CA TRP A 166 -3.23 15.88 11.77
C TRP A 166 -3.77 16.28 10.39
N ARG A 167 -2.99 17.04 9.61
CA ARG A 167 -3.32 17.39 8.22
C ARG A 167 -3.55 16.16 7.34
N ASN A 168 -2.90 15.04 7.65
CA ASN A 168 -3.00 13.79 6.89
C ASN A 168 -3.96 12.77 7.51
N LEU A 169 -4.72 13.15 8.54
CA LEU A 169 -5.78 12.31 9.11
C LEU A 169 -6.83 11.84 8.08
N PRO A 170 -7.24 12.63 7.06
CA PRO A 170 -8.18 12.17 6.04
C PRO A 170 -7.77 10.86 5.36
N ILE A 171 -6.47 10.61 5.18
CA ILE A 171 -5.96 9.37 4.57
C ILE A 171 -6.22 8.16 5.47
N ALA A 172 -6.09 8.31 6.79
CA ALA A 172 -6.43 7.25 7.72
C ALA A 172 -7.95 7.00 7.76
N VAL A 173 -8.78 8.05 7.62
CA VAL A 173 -10.23 7.91 7.48
C VAL A 173 -10.58 7.13 6.21
N VAL A 174 -9.97 7.47 5.07
CA VAL A 174 -10.12 6.74 3.81
C VAL A 174 -9.76 5.26 3.99
N LEU A 175 -8.61 4.95 4.61
CA LEU A 175 -8.23 3.56 4.91
C LEU A 175 -9.24 2.83 5.81
N PHE A 176 -9.77 3.52 6.81
CA PHE A 176 -10.79 2.95 7.69
C PHE A 176 -12.07 2.62 6.93
N VAL A 177 -12.54 3.54 6.08
CA VAL A 177 -13.70 3.29 5.21
C VAL A 177 -13.41 2.13 4.26
N PHE A 178 -12.20 2.04 3.71
CA PHE A 178 -11.81 0.93 2.83
C PHE A 178 -11.85 -0.43 3.55
N LEU A 179 -11.37 -0.49 4.79
CA LEU A 179 -11.44 -1.69 5.62
C LEU A 179 -12.90 -2.10 5.88
N ASN A 180 -13.76 -1.14 6.21
CA ASN A 180 -15.19 -1.43 6.46
C ASN A 180 -15.94 -1.81 5.18
N ALA A 181 -15.56 -1.24 4.04
CA ALA A 181 -16.07 -1.64 2.73
C ALA A 181 -15.76 -3.11 2.44
N ASN A 182 -14.53 -3.55 2.74
CA ASN A 182 -14.14 -4.95 2.63
C ASN A 182 -14.93 -5.84 3.60
N LEU A 183 -15.01 -5.43 4.87
CA LEU A 183 -15.78 -6.16 5.89
C LEU A 183 -17.23 -6.34 5.45
N MET A 184 -17.85 -5.30 4.89
CA MET A 184 -19.23 -5.38 4.43
C MET A 184 -19.41 -6.37 3.28
N MET A 185 -18.47 -6.49 2.35
CA MET A 185 -18.52 -7.54 1.32
C MET A 185 -18.46 -8.95 1.93
N HIS A 186 -17.60 -9.17 2.93
CA HIS A 186 -17.53 -10.46 3.64
C HIS A 186 -18.82 -10.77 4.42
N LEU A 187 -19.40 -9.78 5.10
CA LEU A 187 -20.64 -9.95 5.85
C LEU A 187 -21.84 -10.21 4.93
N GLU A 188 -21.91 -9.52 3.80
CA GLU A 188 -22.95 -9.73 2.78
C GLU A 188 -22.84 -11.13 2.17
N ASN A 189 -21.62 -11.55 1.80
CA ASN A 189 -21.36 -12.90 1.30
C ASN A 189 -21.69 -14.00 2.33
N ALA A 190 -21.53 -13.71 3.62
CA ALA A 190 -21.90 -14.62 4.70
C ALA A 190 -23.42 -14.64 5.00
N GLY A 191 -24.22 -13.80 4.34
CA GLY A 191 -25.65 -13.66 4.60
C GLY A 191 -25.99 -13.01 5.94
N ILE A 192 -25.03 -12.30 6.55
CA ILE A 192 -25.20 -11.63 7.86
C ILE A 192 -25.88 -10.27 7.69
N VAL A 193 -25.61 -9.59 6.58
CA VAL A 193 -26.19 -8.28 6.25
C VAL A 193 -26.70 -8.27 4.81
N GLU A 194 -27.79 -7.56 4.57
CA GLU A 194 -28.26 -7.21 3.22
C GLU A 194 -27.71 -5.81 2.90
N ALA A 195 -26.64 -5.76 2.10
CA ALA A 195 -25.96 -4.50 1.79
C ALA A 195 -26.17 -4.04 0.33
N ASP A 196 -26.81 -4.85 -0.51
CA ASP A 196 -27.08 -4.59 -1.94
C ASP A 196 -25.85 -4.07 -2.71
N GLY A 197 -24.69 -4.66 -2.43
CA GLY A 197 -23.42 -4.26 -3.03
C GLY A 197 -22.83 -2.95 -2.51
N ALA A 198 -23.30 -2.43 -1.37
CA ALA A 198 -22.72 -1.24 -0.76
C ALA A 198 -21.22 -1.38 -0.46
N GLY A 199 -20.74 -2.60 -0.17
CA GLY A 199 -19.33 -2.88 0.09
C GLY A 199 -18.41 -2.48 -1.08
N TRP A 200 -18.65 -2.99 -2.28
CA TRP A 200 -17.81 -2.65 -3.44
C TRP A 200 -17.98 -1.19 -3.88
N ARG A 201 -19.19 -0.61 -3.74
CA ARG A 201 -19.44 0.82 -4.04
C ARG A 201 -18.63 1.72 -3.11
N LEU A 202 -18.63 1.44 -1.81
CA LEU A 202 -17.79 2.15 -0.85
C LEU A 202 -16.30 1.97 -1.16
N GLY A 203 -15.88 0.77 -1.58
CA GLY A 203 -14.52 0.52 -2.03
C GLY A 203 -14.10 1.44 -3.19
N ILE A 204 -14.93 1.54 -4.23
CA ILE A 204 -14.68 2.45 -5.38
C ILE A 204 -14.61 3.90 -4.92
N VAL A 205 -15.61 4.36 -4.15
CA VAL A 205 -15.66 5.74 -3.66
C VAL A 205 -14.41 6.07 -2.83
N THR A 206 -13.91 5.12 -2.05
CA THR A 206 -12.71 5.30 -1.24
C THR A 206 -11.45 5.46 -2.09
N ILE A 207 -11.31 4.69 -3.17
CA ILE A 207 -10.21 4.85 -4.12
C ILE A 207 -10.28 6.21 -4.81
N ILE A 208 -11.47 6.64 -5.24
CA ILE A 208 -11.68 7.96 -5.86
C ILE A 208 -11.32 9.08 -4.88
N MET A 209 -11.77 8.98 -3.62
CA MET A 209 -11.42 9.95 -2.58
C MET A 209 -9.90 10.02 -2.38
N LEU A 210 -9.22 8.87 -2.30
CA LEU A 210 -7.77 8.84 -2.16
C LEU A 210 -7.05 9.57 -3.30
N MET A 211 -7.53 9.46 -4.54
CA MET A 211 -6.94 10.15 -5.70
C MET A 211 -7.19 11.66 -5.69
N SER A 212 -8.23 12.12 -5.00
CA SER A 212 -8.61 13.54 -4.96
C SER A 212 -7.93 14.36 -3.84
N LEU A 213 -7.31 13.67 -2.86
CA LEU A 213 -6.64 14.26 -1.70
C LEU A 213 -5.16 14.54 -1.97
#